data_AF-J4X0K5-F1
#
_entry.id   AF-J4X0K5-F1
#
_cell.length_a   1.000
_cell.length_b   1.000
_cell.length_c   1.000
_cell.angle_alpha   90.00
_cell.angle_beta   90.00
_cell.angle_gamma   90.00
#
_symmetry.space_group_name_H-M   'P 1'
#
loop_
_entity.id
_entity.type
_entity.pdbx_description
1 polymer ?
#
loop_
_entity_poly.entity_id
_entity_poly.type
_entity_poly.pdbx_seq_one_letter_code
_entity_poly.pdbx_strand_id
1 'polypeptide(L)'
;MNKIIQTSLLLILTVYCTAEVLKNPTSYSSDLYEEMILNGNYDSLIDHPNKFLDFNYGERVASPEQIENAINTYKNQSNKIKVINYAKTHEGRPLHALIISSPENIAQLDEIKQNLSTLSDARITNDREAKKIIDSLPAVAWMAYSIHGNETSGSDAALGLIYHLIASNDPEVRNLLDNMIIVVDPVMNPDGRARFAKSLEQYRGTAPNYDDQSLIHTGDWPYGRTNHYYFDLNRDWVYLTQPETQGRVSLINEFKPQILVDAHEMGAQDTFMTGPAREPINKNMDRDLVKWGNVFAQDQGSEFDRRNWRFYTGEWHEDLYPGYSFYVNFKGTLGILYEQSRMAEDGVRRPERTIQSYKESVHHQFVSSLTNLNTLLNNSKDMYNDYWEARKLNVSNESKWANQTFVILPTKNSSRINTLADKLKSQNIEIFTNKKNINVKNVLKQTGDIIEEFNIPAGSMIIPNRQPEAPLISAILEFDAEIDEDVLKKEREATLKDGSSIMYDTTAFNFTMMYGLEAVTVQK
;
A
#
# COMPACT_ATOMS: atom_id res chain seq x y z
N MET A 1 -51.05 64.17 47.37
CA MET A 1 -50.89 62.71 47.24
C MET A 1 -50.95 62.36 45.76
N ASN A 2 -50.14 61.39 45.35
CA ASN A 2 -50.09 60.70 44.04
C ASN A 2 -49.23 61.34 42.94
N LYS A 3 -47.92 61.06 43.04
CA LYS A 3 -47.02 60.89 41.90
C LYS A 3 -47.47 59.66 41.10
N ILE A 4 -47.71 59.81 39.80
CA ILE A 4 -47.72 58.68 38.85
C ILE A 4 -46.57 58.94 37.88
N ILE A 5 -45.49 58.21 38.10
CA ILE A 5 -44.36 58.09 37.18
C ILE A 5 -44.79 57.02 36.16
N GLN A 6 -45.04 57.43 34.92
CA GLN A 6 -45.13 56.49 33.80
C GLN A 6 -43.71 56.12 33.39
N THR A 7 -43.22 55.00 33.94
CA THR A 7 -42.03 54.31 33.46
C THR A 7 -42.45 53.50 32.24
N SER A 8 -42.15 53.99 31.04
CA SER A 8 -42.25 53.23 29.80
C SER A 8 -41.19 52.12 29.84
N LEU A 9 -41.63 50.88 30.08
CA LEU A 9 -40.80 49.69 29.99
C LEU A 9 -40.57 49.39 28.50
N LEU A 10 -39.45 49.85 27.94
CA LEU A 10 -39.02 49.44 26.60
C LEU A 10 -38.49 48.01 26.72
N LEU A 11 -39.35 47.03 26.47
CA LEU A 11 -38.96 45.63 26.35
C LEU A 11 -38.16 45.49 25.05
N ILE A 12 -36.84 45.59 25.12
CA ILE A 12 -35.96 45.21 24.01
C ILE A 12 -36.03 43.69 23.93
N LEU A 13 -36.91 43.16 23.09
CA LEU A 13 -36.78 41.81 22.57
C LEU A 13 -35.52 41.78 21.72
N THR A 14 -34.39 41.41 22.31
CA THR A 14 -33.28 40.84 21.54
C THR A 14 -33.76 39.50 21.02
N VAL A 15 -34.36 39.51 19.82
CA VAL A 15 -34.56 38.30 19.04
C VAL A 15 -33.17 37.78 18.72
N TYR A 16 -32.76 36.71 19.40
CA TYR A 16 -31.63 35.90 18.95
C TYR A 16 -32.04 35.29 17.60
N CYS A 17 -31.73 35.99 16.51
CA CYS A 17 -31.72 35.36 15.19
C CYS A 17 -30.54 34.40 15.16
N THR A 18 -30.78 33.15 15.52
CA THR A 18 -29.92 32.05 15.11
C THR A 18 -30.10 31.89 13.60
N ALA A 19 -29.14 32.36 12.82
CA ALA A 19 -29.02 31.96 11.42
C ALA A 19 -28.56 30.50 11.42
N GLU A 20 -29.51 29.58 11.61
CA GLU A 20 -29.27 28.16 11.40
C GLU A 20 -29.27 27.91 9.90
N VAL A 21 -28.30 27.14 9.40
CA VAL A 21 -28.24 26.76 7.98
C VAL A 21 -29.56 26.04 7.67
N LEU A 22 -30.29 26.51 6.66
CA LEU A 22 -31.69 26.13 6.41
C LEU A 22 -31.90 24.61 6.18
N LYS A 23 -30.81 23.86 5.92
CA LYS A 23 -30.70 22.39 5.88
C LYS A 23 -29.21 22.01 5.93
N ASN A 24 -28.79 21.26 6.93
CA ASN A 24 -27.45 20.65 6.93
C ASN A 24 -27.39 19.59 5.82
N PRO A 25 -26.28 19.48 5.09
CA PRO A 25 -26.06 18.35 4.20
C PRO A 25 -26.09 17.04 4.99
N THR A 26 -26.96 16.10 4.63
CA THR A 26 -27.12 14.81 5.33
C THR A 26 -26.51 13.68 4.51
N SER A 27 -25.59 12.92 5.11
CA SER A 27 -25.34 11.54 4.67
C SER A 27 -26.32 10.63 5.40
N TYR A 28 -26.92 9.67 4.67
CA TYR A 28 -27.76 8.62 5.25
C TYR A 28 -27.00 7.29 5.36
N SER A 29 -25.67 7.32 5.34
CA SER A 29 -24.87 6.10 5.33
C SER A 29 -25.08 5.23 6.59
N SER A 30 -25.38 5.83 7.74
CA SER A 30 -25.74 5.11 8.97
C SER A 30 -27.08 4.41 8.88
N ASP A 31 -28.05 5.01 8.19
CA ASP A 31 -29.42 4.51 8.07
C ASP A 31 -29.50 3.39 7.02
N LEU A 32 -28.58 3.41 6.05
CA LEU A 32 -28.42 2.36 5.04
C LEU A 32 -27.64 1.14 5.58
N TYR A 33 -26.84 1.32 6.63
CA TYR A 33 -25.99 0.28 7.18
C TYR A 33 -25.89 0.37 8.71
N GLU A 34 -26.77 -0.35 9.40
CA GLU A 34 -26.97 -0.25 10.85
C GLU A 34 -25.84 -0.89 11.68
N GLU A 35 -25.02 -1.76 11.08
CA GLU A 35 -23.96 -2.48 11.78
C GLU A 35 -22.96 -1.55 12.46
N MET A 36 -22.59 -1.88 13.69
CA MET A 36 -21.60 -1.14 14.48
C MET A 36 -20.20 -1.75 14.26
N ILE A 37 -19.33 -1.02 13.58
CA ILE A 37 -17.98 -1.49 13.23
C ILE A 37 -17.09 -1.63 14.47
N LEU A 38 -17.10 -0.63 15.35
CA LEU A 38 -16.28 -0.58 16.57
C LEU A 38 -17.15 -0.94 17.78
N ASN A 39 -17.44 -2.23 17.95
CA ASN A 39 -18.31 -2.77 19.01
C ASN A 39 -17.58 -3.61 20.08
N GLY A 40 -16.24 -3.61 20.07
CA GLY A 40 -15.41 -4.38 21.01
C GLY A 40 -15.32 -3.79 22.41
N ASN A 41 -14.61 -4.48 23.31
CA ASN A 41 -14.38 -4.01 24.66
C ASN A 41 -13.19 -3.03 24.69
N TYR A 42 -13.48 -1.73 24.60
CA TYR A 42 -12.45 -0.69 24.51
C TYR A 42 -12.17 0.01 25.84
N ASP A 43 -10.90 0.34 26.07
CA ASP A 43 -10.47 1.21 27.15
C ASP A 43 -11.01 2.64 26.94
N SER A 44 -11.85 3.09 27.87
CA SER A 44 -12.45 4.43 27.88
C SER A 44 -11.45 5.58 27.99
N LEU A 45 -10.18 5.32 28.33
CA LEU A 45 -9.12 6.32 28.36
C LEU A 45 -8.56 6.65 26.96
N ILE A 46 -8.82 5.79 25.98
CA ILE A 46 -8.49 6.06 24.58
C ILE A 46 -9.69 6.73 23.93
N ASP A 47 -9.47 7.88 23.33
CA ASP A 47 -10.55 8.62 22.69
C ASP A 47 -11.11 7.85 21.48
N HIS A 48 -12.43 7.74 21.38
CA HIS A 48 -13.08 7.13 20.22
C HIS A 48 -12.91 8.01 18.96
N PRO A 49 -12.80 7.44 17.73
CA PRO A 49 -12.64 8.21 16.49
C PRO A 49 -13.64 9.37 16.32
N ASN A 50 -14.90 9.20 16.75
CA ASN A 50 -15.93 10.25 16.75
C ASN A 50 -15.51 11.55 17.45
N LYS A 51 -14.51 11.54 18.34
CA LYS A 51 -14.01 12.77 18.98
C LYS A 51 -13.24 13.69 18.03
N PHE A 52 -12.70 13.13 16.95
CA PHE A 52 -11.88 13.86 15.98
C PHE A 52 -12.66 14.20 14.70
N LEU A 53 -13.88 13.68 14.58
CA LEU A 53 -14.74 13.80 13.41
C LEU A 53 -15.96 14.66 13.76
N ASP A 54 -16.41 15.46 12.81
CA ASP A 54 -17.67 16.24 12.95
C ASP A 54 -18.92 15.40 12.64
N PHE A 55 -18.77 14.07 12.60
CA PHE A 55 -19.75 13.05 12.21
C PHE A 55 -19.36 11.72 12.86
N ASN A 56 -20.23 10.69 12.85
CA ASN A 56 -19.84 9.39 13.42
C ASN A 56 -18.91 8.64 12.48
N TYR A 57 -18.02 7.85 13.08
CA TYR A 57 -17.07 6.98 12.38
C TYR A 57 -17.74 6.15 11.28
N GLY A 58 -17.15 6.23 10.07
CA GLY A 58 -17.59 5.50 8.88
C GLY A 58 -18.74 6.16 8.10
N GLU A 59 -19.36 7.24 8.60
CA GLU A 59 -20.47 7.89 7.88
C GLU A 59 -20.01 8.80 6.73
N ARG A 60 -18.82 9.39 6.86
CA ARG A 60 -18.26 10.38 5.90
C ARG A 60 -16.74 10.25 5.80
N VAL A 61 -16.16 10.92 4.82
CA VAL A 61 -14.71 10.92 4.57
C VAL A 61 -14.03 11.81 5.61
N ALA A 62 -13.15 11.25 6.44
CA ALA A 62 -12.30 12.05 7.32
C ALA A 62 -11.27 12.87 6.52
N SER A 63 -11.13 14.16 6.81
CA SER A 63 -10.07 14.96 6.20
C SER A 63 -8.68 14.49 6.68
N PRO A 64 -7.61 14.73 5.90
CA PRO A 64 -6.25 14.45 6.37
C PRO A 64 -5.94 15.09 7.73
N GLU A 65 -6.46 16.29 8.00
CA GLU A 65 -6.28 17.01 9.27
C GLU A 65 -7.01 16.33 10.44
N GLN A 66 -8.22 15.78 10.22
CA GLN A 66 -8.93 15.00 11.23
C GLN A 66 -8.19 13.72 11.58
N ILE A 67 -7.66 13.01 10.57
CA ILE A 67 -6.85 11.80 10.76
C ILE A 67 -5.55 12.15 11.51
N GLU A 68 -4.85 13.21 11.11
CA GLU A 68 -3.63 13.68 11.79
C GLU A 68 -3.90 14.05 13.26
N ASN A 69 -5.01 14.72 13.55
CA ASN A 69 -5.40 15.06 14.92
C ASN A 69 -5.64 13.82 15.79
N ALA A 70 -6.27 12.78 15.23
CA ALA A 70 -6.45 11.49 15.91
C ALA A 70 -5.09 10.85 16.22
N ILE A 71 -4.20 10.75 15.22
CA ILE A 71 -2.85 10.19 15.37
C ILE A 71 -2.05 10.92 16.46
N ASN A 72 -2.08 12.26 16.44
CA ASN A 72 -1.39 13.10 17.42
C ASN A 72 -1.94 12.95 18.83
N THR A 73 -3.19 12.54 18.98
CA THR A 73 -3.82 12.26 20.28
C THR A 73 -3.48 10.85 20.75
N TYR A 74 -3.66 9.84 19.88
CA TYR A 74 -3.40 8.43 20.19
C TYR A 74 -1.96 8.15 20.63
N LYS A 75 -0.98 8.83 20.02
CA LYS A 75 0.44 8.67 20.39
C LYS A 75 0.73 9.02 21.87
N ASN A 76 -0.14 9.79 22.51
CA ASN A 76 -0.01 10.19 23.91
C ASN A 76 -0.94 9.41 24.85
N GLN A 77 -1.93 8.69 24.31
CA GLN A 77 -2.93 7.96 25.09
C GLN A 77 -2.60 6.48 25.26
N SER A 78 -1.89 5.87 24.30
CA SER A 78 -1.56 4.45 24.35
C SER A 78 -0.05 4.22 24.30
N ASN A 79 0.42 3.26 25.11
CA ASN A 79 1.78 2.73 25.05
C ASN A 79 1.95 1.60 24.02
N LYS A 80 0.87 1.20 23.33
CA LYS A 80 0.87 0.20 22.26
C LYS A 80 1.17 0.80 20.88
N ILE A 81 1.48 2.10 20.79
CA ILE A 81 1.69 2.81 19.53
C ILE A 81 2.96 3.65 19.55
N LYS A 82 3.70 3.62 18.45
CA LYS A 82 4.83 4.53 18.16
C LYS A 82 4.66 5.12 16.76
N VAL A 83 4.59 6.45 16.67
CA VAL A 83 4.38 7.15 15.39
C VAL A 83 5.71 7.60 14.80
N ILE A 84 5.94 7.27 13.53
CA ILE A 84 7.06 7.78 12.73
C ILE A 84 6.51 8.73 11.66
N ASN A 85 7.14 9.89 11.51
CA ASN A 85 6.90 10.79 10.39
C ASN A 85 7.97 10.51 9.33
N TYR A 86 7.62 9.82 8.25
CA TYR A 86 8.60 9.30 7.29
C TYR A 86 8.93 10.27 6.16
N ALA A 87 8.01 11.19 5.84
CA ALA A 87 8.19 12.22 4.83
C ALA A 87 7.20 13.37 5.02
N LYS A 88 7.25 14.34 4.12
CA LYS A 88 6.20 15.33 3.89
C LYS A 88 5.83 15.34 2.42
N THR A 89 4.56 15.58 2.12
CA THR A 89 4.09 15.75 0.75
C THR A 89 4.56 17.07 0.16
N HIS A 90 4.28 17.28 -1.13
CA HIS A 90 4.58 18.54 -1.82
C HIS A 90 3.79 19.73 -1.26
N GLU A 91 2.59 19.51 -0.70
CA GLU A 91 1.84 20.56 0.01
C GLU A 91 2.21 20.68 1.50
N GLY A 92 3.23 19.93 1.95
CA GLY A 92 3.77 20.02 3.30
C GLY A 92 3.01 19.22 4.36
N ARG A 93 2.06 18.37 3.96
CA ARG A 93 1.35 17.48 4.89
C ARG A 93 2.29 16.37 5.36
N PRO A 94 2.29 16.03 6.66
CA PRO A 94 3.11 14.95 7.17
C PRO A 94 2.60 13.59 6.67
N LEU A 95 3.53 12.67 6.47
CA LEU A 95 3.23 11.27 6.19
C LEU A 95 3.65 10.40 7.36
N HIS A 96 2.73 9.55 7.81
CA HIS A 96 2.85 8.82 9.07
C HIS A 96 2.92 7.31 8.84
N ALA A 97 3.76 6.64 9.62
CA ALA A 97 3.70 5.20 9.85
C ALA A 97 3.49 4.96 11.34
N LEU A 98 2.40 4.27 11.70
CA LEU A 98 2.03 3.97 13.08
C LEU A 98 2.43 2.53 13.37
N ILE A 99 3.44 2.34 14.23
CA ILE A 99 3.88 1.03 14.68
C ILE A 99 3.04 0.65 15.88
N ILE A 100 2.22 -0.38 15.75
CA ILE A 100 1.29 -0.85 16.77
C ILE A 100 1.67 -2.28 17.18
N SER A 101 1.93 -2.48 18.46
CA SER A 101 2.32 -3.79 19.04
C SER A 101 2.21 -3.75 20.57
N SER A 102 2.57 -4.83 21.25
CA SER A 102 2.75 -4.82 22.70
C SER A 102 3.86 -3.84 23.12
N PRO A 103 3.78 -3.22 24.32
CA PRO A 103 4.84 -2.36 24.84
C PRO A 103 6.21 -3.05 24.87
N GLU A 104 6.24 -4.35 25.13
CA GLU A 104 7.44 -5.18 25.18
C GLU A 104 8.11 -5.31 23.81
N ASN A 105 7.31 -5.50 22.74
CA ASN A 105 7.80 -5.54 21.37
C ASN A 105 8.28 -4.16 20.90
N ILE A 106 7.55 -3.09 21.24
CA ILE A 106 7.95 -1.71 20.92
C ILE A 106 9.28 -1.34 21.59
N ALA A 107 9.50 -1.79 22.84
CA ALA A 107 10.76 -1.57 23.55
C ALA A 107 11.96 -2.29 22.89
N GLN A 108 11.71 -3.39 22.17
CA GLN A 108 12.72 -4.21 21.49
C GLN A 108 12.78 -3.97 19.97
N LEU A 109 12.14 -2.91 19.48
CA LEU A 109 11.96 -2.68 18.05
C LEU A 109 13.28 -2.65 17.25
N ASP A 110 14.32 -2.05 17.81
CA ASP A 110 15.63 -1.96 17.14
C ASP A 110 16.31 -3.34 17.02
N GLU A 111 16.14 -4.21 18.02
CA GLU A 111 16.61 -5.60 17.98
C GLU A 111 15.83 -6.42 16.95
N ILE A 112 14.50 -6.26 16.91
CA ILE A 112 13.63 -6.90 15.91
C ILE A 112 14.08 -6.51 14.49
N LYS A 113 14.29 -5.21 14.24
CA LYS A 113 14.80 -4.72 12.94
C LYS A 113 16.17 -5.30 12.59
N GLN A 114 17.07 -5.42 13.56
CA GLN A 114 18.39 -6.01 13.36
C GLN A 114 18.31 -7.50 13.02
N ASN A 115 17.42 -8.25 13.69
CA ASN A 115 17.16 -9.66 13.40
C ASN A 115 16.57 -9.85 12.01
N LEU A 116 15.62 -9.02 11.59
CA LEU A 116 15.06 -9.01 10.23
C LEU A 116 16.14 -8.69 9.18
N SER A 117 17.02 -7.71 9.45
CA SER A 117 18.16 -7.42 8.57
C SER A 117 19.11 -8.61 8.45
N THR A 118 19.36 -9.33 9.54
CA THR A 118 20.22 -10.51 9.55
C THR A 118 19.59 -11.66 8.77
N LEU A 119 18.28 -11.86 8.92
CA LEU A 119 17.52 -12.90 8.19
C LEU A 119 17.44 -12.61 6.69
N SER A 120 17.46 -11.35 6.29
CA SER A 120 17.34 -10.94 4.88
C SER A 120 18.57 -11.23 4.02
N ASP A 121 19.73 -11.51 4.62
CA ASP A 121 20.98 -11.75 3.89
C ASP A 121 21.66 -13.05 4.35
N ALA A 122 21.50 -14.09 3.54
CA ALA A 122 22.07 -15.40 3.82
C ALA A 122 23.61 -15.47 3.72
N ARG A 123 24.30 -14.39 3.34
CA ARG A 123 25.77 -14.32 3.34
C ARG A 123 26.35 -14.08 4.73
N ILE A 124 25.56 -13.53 5.66
CA ILE A 124 26.02 -13.10 6.99
C ILE A 124 25.44 -13.93 8.15
N THR A 125 24.58 -14.91 7.85
CA THR A 125 23.99 -15.82 8.84
C THR A 125 23.93 -17.25 8.30
N ASN A 126 23.56 -18.21 9.15
CA ASN A 126 23.43 -19.63 8.78
C ASN A 126 22.11 -20.21 9.31
N ASP A 127 21.74 -21.41 8.86
CA ASP A 127 20.45 -22.06 9.20
C ASP A 127 20.19 -22.16 10.72
N ARG A 128 21.24 -22.38 11.53
CA ARG A 128 21.07 -22.50 12.99
C ARG A 128 20.70 -21.17 13.63
N GLU A 129 21.39 -20.10 13.25
CA GLU A 129 21.09 -18.76 13.78
C GLU A 129 19.81 -18.19 13.17
N ALA A 130 19.57 -18.41 11.88
CA ALA A 130 18.31 -18.08 11.22
C ALA A 130 17.12 -18.73 11.93
N LYS A 131 17.20 -20.04 12.25
CA LYS A 131 16.15 -20.72 13.00
C LYS A 131 15.85 -20.07 14.36
N LYS A 132 16.88 -19.69 15.13
CA LYS A 132 16.69 -19.01 16.42
C LYS A 132 15.99 -17.66 16.24
N ILE A 133 16.41 -16.90 15.23
CA ILE A 133 15.80 -15.61 14.86
C ILE A 133 14.33 -15.82 14.49
N ILE A 134 14.04 -16.78 13.62
CA ILE A 134 12.67 -17.10 13.19
C ILE A 134 11.81 -17.51 14.39
N ASP A 135 12.32 -18.34 15.30
CA ASP A 135 11.59 -18.79 16.49
C ASP A 135 11.26 -17.60 17.43
N SER A 136 12.13 -16.58 17.53
CA SER A 136 11.91 -15.41 18.41
C SER A 136 11.18 -14.23 17.77
N LEU A 137 11.23 -14.07 16.44
CA LEU A 137 10.65 -12.91 15.77
C LEU A 137 9.12 -12.87 15.90
N PRO A 138 8.52 -11.70 16.21
CA PRO A 138 7.11 -11.48 15.95
C PRO A 138 6.85 -11.41 14.44
N ALA A 139 5.60 -11.61 14.04
CA ALA A 139 5.19 -11.32 12.67
C ALA A 139 5.31 -9.82 12.39
N VAL A 140 5.48 -9.45 11.12
CA VAL A 140 5.47 -8.04 10.71
C VAL A 140 4.49 -7.84 9.57
N ALA A 141 3.45 -7.04 9.81
CA ALA A 141 2.46 -6.64 8.81
C ALA A 141 2.61 -5.16 8.47
N TRP A 142 2.56 -4.83 7.19
CA TRP A 142 2.45 -3.46 6.71
C TRP A 142 1.07 -3.24 6.10
N MET A 143 0.25 -2.39 6.72
CA MET A 143 -1.12 -2.09 6.33
C MET A 143 -1.16 -0.69 5.72
N ALA A 144 -1.25 -0.59 4.39
CA ALA A 144 -1.17 0.67 3.67
C ALA A 144 -2.52 1.03 3.03
N TYR A 145 -2.92 2.29 3.18
CA TYR A 145 -4.26 2.73 2.78
C TYR A 145 -4.26 3.99 1.93
N SER A 146 -5.13 3.99 0.92
CA SER A 146 -5.47 5.16 0.10
C SER A 146 -4.25 5.84 -0.53
N ILE A 147 -3.48 5.05 -1.30
CA ILE A 147 -2.44 5.58 -2.20
C ILE A 147 -3.03 6.45 -3.31
N HIS A 148 -4.28 6.19 -3.67
CA HIS A 148 -5.10 7.12 -4.43
C HIS A 148 -6.00 7.91 -3.47
N GLY A 149 -5.95 9.24 -3.58
CA GLY A 149 -6.64 10.10 -2.61
C GLY A 149 -8.16 10.08 -2.70
N ASN A 150 -8.72 9.59 -3.80
CA ASN A 150 -10.16 9.44 -4.03
C ASN A 150 -10.70 8.04 -3.70
N GLU A 151 -9.88 7.18 -3.09
CA GLU A 151 -10.26 5.83 -2.66
C GLU A 151 -10.31 5.85 -1.12
N THR A 152 -11.37 6.45 -0.58
CA THR A 152 -11.34 7.03 0.76
C THR A 152 -11.62 6.09 1.91
N SER A 153 -12.42 5.03 1.68
CA SER A 153 -12.88 4.11 2.71
C SER A 153 -11.74 3.34 3.37
N GLY A 154 -10.62 3.16 2.66
CA GLY A 154 -9.38 2.59 3.18
C GLY A 154 -8.83 3.39 4.37
N SER A 155 -8.57 4.69 4.23
CA SER A 155 -8.08 5.51 5.35
C SER A 155 -9.05 5.62 6.51
N ASP A 156 -10.36 5.67 6.23
CA ASP A 156 -11.37 5.68 7.30
C ASP A 156 -11.38 4.34 8.04
N ALA A 157 -11.24 3.21 7.34
CA ALA A 157 -11.05 1.90 7.97
C ALA A 157 -9.74 1.82 8.77
N ALA A 158 -8.66 2.43 8.29
CA ALA A 158 -7.38 2.51 9.00
C ALA A 158 -7.54 3.26 10.32
N LEU A 159 -8.31 4.36 10.36
CA LEU A 159 -8.60 5.09 11.60
C LEU A 159 -9.30 4.19 12.64
N GLY A 160 -10.27 3.38 12.20
CA GLY A 160 -10.93 2.40 13.07
C GLY A 160 -10.02 1.26 13.48
N LEU A 161 -9.19 0.75 12.58
CA LEU A 161 -8.21 -0.31 12.87
C LEU A 161 -7.20 0.15 13.92
N ILE A 162 -6.64 1.36 13.77
CA ILE A 162 -5.71 1.94 14.74
C ILE A 162 -6.37 1.99 16.12
N TYR A 163 -7.58 2.56 16.20
CA TYR A 163 -8.32 2.64 17.46
C TYR A 163 -8.59 1.24 18.05
N HIS A 164 -9.09 0.30 17.23
CA HIS A 164 -9.38 -1.07 17.64
C HIS A 164 -8.17 -1.74 18.29
N LEU A 165 -7.00 -1.65 17.65
CA LEU A 165 -5.78 -2.27 18.14
C LEU A 165 -5.28 -1.63 19.45
N ILE A 166 -5.28 -0.29 19.55
CA ILE A 166 -4.72 0.38 20.73
C ILE A 166 -5.68 0.38 21.93
N ALA A 167 -6.99 0.43 21.68
CA ALA A 167 -8.01 0.56 22.72
C ALA A 167 -8.58 -0.78 23.19
N SER A 168 -8.53 -1.85 22.38
CA SER A 168 -9.17 -3.12 22.76
C SER A 168 -8.48 -3.77 23.96
N ASN A 169 -9.32 -4.33 24.84
CA ASN A 169 -8.97 -5.20 25.95
C ASN A 169 -9.20 -6.68 25.65
N ASP A 170 -9.70 -6.99 24.45
CA ASP A 170 -10.06 -8.34 24.04
C ASP A 170 -8.81 -9.24 24.00
N PRO A 171 -8.90 -10.49 24.51
CA PRO A 171 -7.75 -11.41 24.53
C PRO A 171 -7.16 -11.68 23.14
N GLU A 172 -7.99 -11.70 22.10
CA GLU A 172 -7.56 -11.94 20.72
C GLU A 172 -6.67 -10.80 20.20
N VAL A 173 -7.06 -9.54 20.44
CA VAL A 173 -6.25 -8.38 20.08
C VAL A 173 -4.95 -8.34 20.88
N ARG A 174 -4.99 -8.67 22.17
CA ARG A 174 -3.77 -8.78 22.98
C ARG A 174 -2.81 -9.83 22.41
N ASN A 175 -3.31 -11.03 22.10
CA ASN A 175 -2.52 -12.09 21.50
C ASN A 175 -1.93 -11.68 20.13
N LEU A 176 -2.70 -10.94 19.33
CA LEU A 176 -2.21 -10.38 18.06
C LEU A 176 -1.02 -9.44 18.31
N LEU A 177 -1.17 -8.47 19.22
CA LEU A 177 -0.11 -7.48 19.51
C LEU A 177 1.12 -8.06 20.19
N ASP A 178 0.96 -9.11 21.02
CA ASP A 178 2.08 -9.79 21.67
C ASP A 178 2.96 -10.53 20.65
N ASN A 179 2.39 -10.96 19.53
CA ASN A 179 3.07 -11.77 18.52
C ASN A 179 3.30 -11.04 17.18
N MET A 180 2.94 -9.76 17.07
CA MET A 180 3.00 -9.03 15.79
C MET A 180 3.38 -7.56 15.96
N ILE A 181 4.22 -7.07 15.06
CA ILE A 181 4.39 -5.64 14.75
C ILE A 181 3.46 -5.29 13.59
N ILE A 182 2.49 -4.40 13.81
CA ILE A 182 1.57 -3.92 12.78
C ILE A 182 1.95 -2.49 12.44
N VAL A 183 2.45 -2.25 11.24
CA VAL A 183 2.74 -0.90 10.73
C VAL A 183 1.56 -0.42 9.91
N VAL A 184 0.87 0.63 10.34
CA VAL A 184 -0.24 1.24 9.62
C VAL A 184 0.23 2.53 8.94
N ASP A 185 0.14 2.60 7.61
CA ASP A 185 0.24 3.83 6.81
C ASP A 185 -1.18 4.28 6.42
N PRO A 186 -1.81 5.15 7.21
CA PRO A 186 -3.26 5.38 7.14
C PRO A 186 -3.68 6.22 5.93
N VAL A 187 -2.77 7.03 5.37
CA VAL A 187 -3.06 7.89 4.22
C VAL A 187 -1.78 8.07 3.40
N MET A 188 -1.63 7.28 2.35
CA MET A 188 -0.45 7.34 1.49
C MET A 188 -0.43 8.56 0.56
N ASN A 189 -1.59 9.18 0.30
CA ASN A 189 -1.73 10.39 -0.54
C ASN A 189 -2.66 11.44 0.11
N PRO A 190 -2.21 12.16 1.16
CA PRO A 190 -3.06 13.12 1.85
C PRO A 190 -3.36 14.37 1.01
N ASP A 191 -2.51 14.72 0.02
CA ASP A 191 -2.77 15.85 -0.88
C ASP A 191 -3.94 15.54 -1.84
N GLY A 192 -3.94 14.36 -2.46
CA GLY A 192 -5.06 13.89 -3.28
C GLY A 192 -6.33 13.72 -2.45
N ARG A 193 -6.22 13.19 -1.22
CA ARG A 193 -7.36 13.02 -0.31
C ARG A 193 -7.97 14.35 0.10
N ALA A 194 -7.17 15.36 0.46
CA ALA A 194 -7.66 16.70 0.78
C ALA A 194 -8.47 17.29 -0.39
N ARG A 195 -7.95 17.15 -1.61
CA ARG A 195 -8.63 17.61 -2.83
C ARG A 195 -9.97 16.89 -3.03
N PHE A 196 -10.00 15.57 -2.87
CA PHE A 196 -11.24 14.81 -3.02
C PHE A 196 -12.27 15.12 -1.94
N ALA A 197 -11.86 15.15 -0.66
CA ALA A 197 -12.74 15.51 0.45
C ALA A 197 -13.37 16.90 0.21
N LYS A 198 -12.58 17.85 -0.33
CA LYS A 198 -13.12 19.17 -0.67
C LYS A 198 -14.14 19.13 -1.81
N SER A 199 -13.90 18.33 -2.84
CA SER A 199 -14.84 18.12 -3.95
C SER A 199 -16.18 17.55 -3.43
N LEU A 200 -16.14 16.57 -2.52
CA LEU A 200 -17.34 16.02 -1.89
C LEU A 200 -18.15 17.10 -1.17
N GLU A 201 -17.50 18.00 -0.43
CA GLU A 201 -18.19 19.13 0.22
C GLU A 201 -18.84 20.09 -0.78
N GLN A 202 -18.20 20.33 -1.93
CA GLN A 202 -18.69 21.27 -2.95
C GLN A 202 -19.90 20.75 -3.72
N TYR A 203 -19.93 19.44 -4.02
CA TYR A 203 -21.00 18.83 -4.81
C TYR A 203 -22.15 18.30 -3.97
N ARG A 204 -22.01 18.27 -2.66
CA ARG A 204 -23.05 17.78 -1.76
C ARG A 204 -24.27 18.69 -1.76
N GLY A 205 -25.42 18.08 -1.99
CA GLY A 205 -26.73 18.71 -1.85
C GLY A 205 -27.39 18.48 -0.49
N THR A 206 -28.60 18.99 -0.32
CA THR A 206 -29.43 18.73 0.86
C THR A 206 -30.18 17.39 0.80
N ALA A 207 -30.06 16.66 -0.31
CA ALA A 207 -30.66 15.35 -0.51
C ALA A 207 -29.61 14.41 -1.10
N PRO A 208 -29.59 13.14 -0.70
CA PRO A 208 -28.61 12.17 -1.15
C PRO A 208 -28.75 11.94 -2.64
N ASN A 209 -27.62 11.78 -3.32
CA ASN A 209 -27.61 11.37 -4.71
C ASN A 209 -26.93 10.01 -4.87
N TYR A 210 -27.72 8.98 -5.14
CA TYR A 210 -27.25 7.61 -5.33
C TYR A 210 -26.90 7.26 -6.79
N ASP A 211 -27.01 8.23 -7.71
CA ASP A 211 -26.63 8.06 -9.12
C ASP A 211 -25.12 8.27 -9.25
N ASP A 212 -24.41 7.20 -9.60
CA ASP A 212 -22.95 7.16 -9.74
C ASP A 212 -22.43 8.03 -10.90
N GLN A 213 -23.31 8.52 -11.76
CA GLN A 213 -22.96 9.50 -12.80
C GLN A 213 -22.97 10.95 -12.30
N SER A 214 -23.45 11.21 -11.08
CA SER A 214 -23.50 12.57 -10.55
C SER A 214 -22.12 13.09 -10.11
N LEU A 215 -22.00 14.42 -9.98
CA LEU A 215 -20.72 15.07 -9.69
C LEU A 215 -20.12 14.68 -8.33
N ILE A 216 -20.94 14.27 -7.35
CA ILE A 216 -20.42 13.81 -6.05
C ILE A 216 -19.67 12.45 -6.16
N HIS A 217 -19.98 11.63 -7.17
CA HIS A 217 -19.34 10.33 -7.41
C HIS A 217 -18.24 10.39 -8.47
N THR A 218 -18.45 11.18 -9.53
CA THR A 218 -17.52 11.30 -10.66
C THR A 218 -16.44 12.36 -10.45
N GLY A 219 -16.76 13.43 -9.72
CA GLY A 219 -15.90 14.60 -9.54
C GLY A 219 -15.64 15.39 -10.83
N ASP A 220 -14.74 16.36 -10.74
CA ASP A 220 -14.19 17.13 -11.85
C ASP A 220 -12.65 17.05 -11.91
N TRP A 221 -12.06 17.54 -13.00
CA TRP A 221 -10.62 17.60 -13.16
C TRP A 221 -10.03 18.90 -12.58
N PRO A 222 -8.94 18.86 -11.79
CA PRO A 222 -8.22 17.66 -11.37
C PRO A 222 -8.91 16.93 -10.23
N TYR A 223 -9.09 15.62 -10.42
CA TYR A 223 -9.71 14.77 -9.42
C TYR A 223 -8.73 14.42 -8.29
N GLY A 224 -9.17 13.68 -7.27
CA GLY A 224 -8.34 13.38 -6.10
C GLY A 224 -7.46 12.13 -6.17
N ARG A 225 -7.43 11.41 -7.29
CA ARG A 225 -6.66 10.15 -7.40
C ARG A 225 -5.17 10.36 -7.16
N THR A 226 -4.59 11.35 -7.82
CA THR A 226 -3.15 11.57 -7.89
C THR A 226 -2.67 12.56 -6.83
N ASN A 227 -1.36 12.70 -6.65
CA ASN A 227 -0.79 13.65 -5.69
C ASN A 227 -0.85 15.11 -6.20
N HIS A 228 -0.16 16.04 -5.53
CA HIS A 228 -0.11 17.46 -5.91
C HIS A 228 0.23 17.71 -7.39
N TYR A 229 1.22 17.01 -7.93
CA TYR A 229 1.69 17.16 -9.32
C TYR A 229 0.94 16.25 -10.30
N TYR A 230 -0.19 15.69 -9.87
CA TYR A 230 -0.98 14.73 -10.62
C TYR A 230 -0.23 13.45 -10.98
N PHE A 231 0.76 13.08 -10.16
CA PHE A 231 1.47 11.82 -10.30
C PHE A 231 0.69 10.68 -9.63
N ASP A 232 0.63 9.53 -10.28
CA ASP A 232 0.07 8.30 -9.69
C ASP A 232 1.14 7.65 -8.80
N LEU A 233 0.94 7.71 -7.48
CA LEU A 233 1.88 7.16 -6.51
C LEU A 233 1.97 5.63 -6.61
N ASN A 234 0.94 4.93 -7.09
CA ASN A 234 0.97 3.48 -7.28
C ASN A 234 1.64 3.07 -8.61
N ARG A 235 2.52 3.93 -9.14
CA ARG A 235 3.48 3.61 -10.22
C ARG A 235 4.91 3.95 -9.87
N ASP A 236 5.16 4.47 -8.66
CA ASP A 236 6.44 5.10 -8.31
C ASP A 236 7.37 4.19 -7.48
N TRP A 237 6.93 3.00 -7.07
CA TRP A 237 7.58 2.22 -6.01
C TRP A 237 9.06 1.89 -6.26
N VAL A 238 9.41 1.50 -7.48
CA VAL A 238 10.81 1.28 -7.88
C VAL A 238 11.49 2.58 -8.31
N TYR A 239 10.74 3.55 -8.83
CA TYR A 239 11.29 4.78 -9.39
C TYR A 239 11.60 5.83 -8.34
N LEU A 240 10.92 5.88 -7.20
CA LEU A 240 11.21 6.78 -6.08
C LEU A 240 11.33 8.24 -6.52
N THR A 241 10.39 8.71 -7.33
CA THR A 241 10.37 10.10 -7.83
C THR A 241 9.68 11.05 -6.85
N GLN A 242 8.73 10.54 -6.07
CA GLN A 242 7.91 11.33 -5.15
C GLN A 242 8.42 11.19 -3.71
N PRO A 243 8.39 12.26 -2.89
CA PRO A 243 8.80 12.19 -1.48
C PRO A 243 7.98 11.19 -0.69
N GLU A 244 6.70 11.01 -1.04
CA GLU A 244 5.80 10.04 -0.44
C GLU A 244 6.33 8.61 -0.58
N THR A 245 6.82 8.26 -1.77
CA THR A 245 7.38 6.93 -2.05
C THR A 245 8.78 6.77 -1.50
N GLN A 246 9.63 7.81 -1.57
CA GLN A 246 11.00 7.77 -1.03
C GLN A 246 11.00 7.43 0.46
N GLY A 247 10.14 8.08 1.25
CA GLY A 247 10.07 7.85 2.68
C GLY A 247 9.49 6.48 3.05
N ARG A 248 8.41 6.04 2.40
CA ARG A 248 7.79 4.73 2.71
C ARG A 248 8.71 3.55 2.34
N VAL A 249 9.39 3.61 1.19
CA VAL A 249 10.27 2.52 0.76
C VAL A 249 11.47 2.39 1.69
N SER A 250 12.02 3.51 2.19
CA SER A 250 13.05 3.47 3.23
C SER A 250 12.58 2.71 4.47
N LEU A 251 11.36 2.98 4.95
CA LEU A 251 10.82 2.26 6.11
C LEU A 251 10.52 0.79 5.80
N ILE A 252 9.95 0.47 4.64
CA ILE A 252 9.72 -0.93 4.22
C ILE A 252 11.04 -1.71 4.20
N ASN A 253 12.13 -1.08 3.75
CA ASN A 253 13.46 -1.68 3.77
C ASN A 253 13.99 -1.93 5.19
N GLU A 254 13.59 -1.14 6.19
CA GLU A 254 13.92 -1.37 7.59
C GLU A 254 13.08 -2.50 8.19
N PHE A 255 11.76 -2.48 7.95
CA PHE A 255 10.80 -3.39 8.58
C PHE A 255 10.68 -4.74 7.88
N LYS A 256 11.02 -4.85 6.59
CA LYS A 256 11.00 -6.09 5.78
C LYS A 256 9.77 -6.96 6.11
N PRO A 257 8.55 -6.41 5.93
CA PRO A 257 7.35 -7.06 6.44
C PRO A 257 7.10 -8.41 5.75
N GLN A 258 6.39 -9.31 6.42
CA GLN A 258 5.95 -10.56 5.79
C GLN A 258 4.82 -10.34 4.81
N ILE A 259 3.92 -9.40 5.13
CA ILE A 259 2.85 -8.94 4.23
C ILE A 259 2.86 -7.42 4.07
N LEU A 260 2.51 -6.95 2.88
CA LEU A 260 2.10 -5.57 2.64
C LEU A 260 0.72 -5.58 2.03
N VAL A 261 -0.26 -5.06 2.76
CA VAL A 261 -1.61 -4.83 2.26
C VAL A 261 -1.65 -3.46 1.58
N ASP A 262 -2.12 -3.45 0.34
CA ASP A 262 -2.43 -2.25 -0.43
C ASP A 262 -3.94 -2.14 -0.58
N ALA A 263 -4.55 -1.34 0.30
CA ALA A 263 -6.00 -1.19 0.40
C ALA A 263 -6.51 -0.15 -0.60
N HIS A 264 -7.25 -0.64 -1.60
CA HIS A 264 -7.69 0.15 -2.74
C HIS A 264 -9.21 0.21 -2.91
N GLU A 265 -9.63 1.06 -3.85
CA GLU A 265 -10.99 1.03 -4.40
C GLU A 265 -11.06 1.09 -5.93
N MET A 266 -12.06 0.41 -6.47
CA MET A 266 -12.34 0.30 -7.90
C MET A 266 -13.69 0.92 -8.27
N GLY A 267 -14.23 0.57 -9.45
CA GLY A 267 -15.48 1.12 -9.95
C GLY A 267 -16.62 0.98 -8.96
N ALA A 268 -17.49 1.99 -8.91
CA ALA A 268 -18.63 2.03 -8.00
C ALA A 268 -19.64 0.90 -8.28
N GLN A 269 -19.65 0.35 -9.50
CA GLN A 269 -20.53 -0.75 -9.91
C GLN A 269 -19.90 -2.15 -9.75
N ASP A 270 -18.63 -2.24 -9.35
CA ASP A 270 -17.98 -3.50 -8.97
C ASP A 270 -18.40 -3.93 -7.55
N THR A 271 -17.99 -5.09 -7.06
CA THR A 271 -18.27 -5.52 -5.67
C THR A 271 -17.05 -5.31 -4.77
N PHE A 272 -16.40 -6.39 -4.35
CA PHE A 272 -15.12 -6.40 -3.67
C PHE A 272 -14.24 -7.42 -4.38
N MET A 273 -12.98 -7.10 -4.62
CA MET A 273 -12.02 -8.04 -5.20
C MET A 273 -10.91 -8.28 -4.20
N THR A 274 -10.51 -9.53 -4.05
CA THR A 274 -9.25 -9.90 -3.41
C THR A 274 -8.46 -10.80 -4.34
N GLY A 275 -7.20 -11.06 -3.98
CA GLY A 275 -6.32 -11.97 -4.70
C GLY A 275 -6.87 -13.41 -4.81
N PRO A 276 -6.04 -14.33 -5.34
CA PRO A 276 -4.68 -14.10 -5.81
C PRO A 276 -4.64 -13.33 -7.14
N ALA A 277 -3.48 -12.80 -7.50
CA ALA A 277 -3.24 -12.29 -8.85
C ALA A 277 -3.39 -13.39 -9.90
N ARG A 278 -3.83 -13.02 -11.10
CA ARG A 278 -3.83 -13.89 -12.28
C ARG A 278 -2.59 -13.66 -13.12
N GLU A 279 -2.32 -14.59 -14.05
CA GLU A 279 -1.29 -14.38 -15.07
C GLU A 279 -1.61 -13.16 -15.96
N PRO A 280 -0.59 -12.40 -16.43
CA PRO A 280 0.85 -12.66 -16.26
C PRO A 280 1.39 -12.34 -14.86
N ILE A 281 2.28 -13.20 -14.37
CA ILE A 281 3.05 -12.98 -13.15
C ILE A 281 4.54 -12.91 -13.51
N ASN A 282 5.26 -11.96 -12.92
CA ASN A 282 6.70 -11.82 -13.17
C ASN A 282 7.48 -13.08 -12.77
N LYS A 283 8.27 -13.65 -13.68
CA LYS A 283 8.99 -14.92 -13.47
C LYS A 283 10.14 -14.84 -12.47
N ASN A 284 10.47 -13.64 -11.99
CA ASN A 284 11.43 -13.45 -10.91
C ASN A 284 10.79 -13.50 -9.52
N MET A 285 9.45 -13.48 -9.41
CA MET A 285 8.78 -13.63 -8.14
C MET A 285 8.99 -15.03 -7.54
N ASP A 286 9.10 -15.07 -6.21
CA ASP A 286 9.18 -16.32 -5.47
C ASP A 286 7.84 -17.09 -5.55
N ARG A 287 7.94 -18.40 -5.81
CA ARG A 287 6.77 -19.30 -5.91
C ARG A 287 6.06 -19.48 -4.57
N ASP A 288 6.79 -19.39 -3.45
CA ASP A 288 6.15 -19.51 -2.13
C ASP A 288 5.22 -18.32 -1.85
N LEU A 289 5.47 -17.14 -2.45
CA LEU A 289 4.53 -16.02 -2.35
C LEU A 289 3.22 -16.29 -3.10
N VAL A 290 3.26 -17.00 -4.23
CA VAL A 290 2.03 -17.46 -4.92
C VAL A 290 1.24 -18.41 -4.02
N LYS A 291 1.93 -19.36 -3.36
CA LYS A 291 1.31 -20.26 -2.37
C LYS A 291 0.62 -19.46 -1.25
N TRP A 292 1.33 -18.52 -0.63
CA TRP A 292 0.77 -17.72 0.45
C TRP A 292 -0.36 -16.80 -0.01
N GLY A 293 -0.25 -16.19 -1.19
CA GLY A 293 -1.33 -15.39 -1.79
C GLY A 293 -2.64 -16.17 -1.91
N ASN A 294 -2.59 -17.47 -2.25
CA ASN A 294 -3.77 -18.33 -2.27
C ASN A 294 -4.36 -18.58 -0.86
N VAL A 295 -3.52 -18.76 0.16
CA VAL A 295 -3.98 -18.94 1.55
C VAL A 295 -4.72 -17.70 2.04
N PHE A 296 -4.11 -16.52 1.87
CA PHE A 296 -4.72 -15.25 2.27
C PHE A 296 -6.01 -14.96 1.50
N ALA A 297 -6.02 -15.21 0.19
CA ALA A 297 -7.22 -15.08 -0.63
C ALA A 297 -8.37 -16.00 -0.17
N GLN A 298 -8.05 -17.24 0.19
CA GLN A 298 -9.05 -18.21 0.67
C GLN A 298 -9.64 -17.77 2.02
N ASP A 299 -8.82 -17.34 2.98
CA ASP A 299 -9.30 -16.87 4.28
C ASP A 299 -10.14 -15.59 4.14
N GLN A 300 -9.69 -14.67 3.29
CA GLN A 300 -10.42 -13.45 2.95
C GLN A 300 -11.78 -13.75 2.33
N GLY A 301 -11.84 -14.62 1.32
CA GLY A 301 -13.09 -15.04 0.69
C GLY A 301 -14.03 -15.75 1.67
N SER A 302 -13.47 -16.60 2.55
CA SER A 302 -14.26 -17.32 3.57
C SER A 302 -14.91 -16.36 4.57
N GLU A 303 -14.22 -15.28 4.95
CA GLU A 303 -14.79 -14.24 5.83
C GLU A 303 -15.91 -13.45 5.14
N PHE A 304 -15.76 -13.16 3.84
CA PHE A 304 -16.80 -12.49 3.06
C PHE A 304 -18.04 -13.39 2.88
N ASP A 305 -17.84 -14.67 2.57
CA ASP A 305 -18.91 -15.67 2.52
C ASP A 305 -19.66 -15.77 3.85
N ARG A 306 -18.93 -15.82 4.98
CA ARG A 306 -19.52 -15.87 6.33
C ARG A 306 -20.44 -14.67 6.62
N ARG A 307 -20.13 -13.51 6.03
CA ARG A 307 -20.89 -12.26 6.18
C ARG A 307 -21.96 -12.06 5.11
N ASN A 308 -22.05 -12.98 4.14
CA ASN A 308 -22.88 -12.84 2.94
C ASN A 308 -22.55 -11.57 2.13
N TRP A 309 -21.27 -11.19 2.10
CA TRP A 309 -20.79 -10.08 1.29
C TRP A 309 -20.41 -10.56 -0.10
N ARG A 310 -20.73 -9.75 -1.12
CA ARG A 310 -20.39 -10.09 -2.50
C ARG A 310 -18.94 -9.73 -2.78
N PHE A 311 -18.21 -10.66 -3.37
CA PHE A 311 -16.85 -10.47 -3.83
C PHE A 311 -16.55 -11.36 -5.04
N TYR A 312 -15.40 -11.15 -5.66
CA TYR A 312 -14.83 -12.03 -6.66
C TYR A 312 -13.29 -12.11 -6.49
N THR A 313 -12.67 -13.11 -7.11
CA THR A 313 -11.22 -13.35 -7.04
C THR A 313 -10.64 -13.78 -8.39
N GLY A 314 -9.35 -13.52 -8.60
CA GLY A 314 -8.60 -14.07 -9.73
C GLY A 314 -8.99 -13.58 -11.13
N GLU A 315 -9.70 -12.45 -11.25
CA GLU A 315 -10.23 -11.98 -12.54
C GLU A 315 -9.27 -11.09 -13.32
N TRP A 316 -8.94 -9.89 -12.84
CA TRP A 316 -8.25 -8.89 -13.67
C TRP A 316 -6.87 -8.47 -13.15
N HIS A 317 -6.63 -8.49 -11.84
CA HIS A 317 -5.36 -8.07 -11.25
C HIS A 317 -4.24 -9.08 -11.56
N GLU A 318 -3.08 -8.54 -11.95
CA GLU A 318 -1.88 -9.27 -12.39
C GLU A 318 -0.61 -8.69 -11.74
N ASP A 319 0.49 -9.44 -11.74
CA ASP A 319 1.74 -9.15 -11.00
C ASP A 319 3.00 -9.18 -11.91
N LEU A 320 2.87 -8.78 -13.18
CA LEU A 320 3.99 -8.68 -14.12
C LEU A 320 4.84 -7.42 -13.88
N TYR A 321 4.19 -6.27 -13.72
CA TYR A 321 4.85 -4.97 -13.67
C TYR A 321 5.41 -4.67 -12.27
N PRO A 322 6.73 -4.45 -12.11
CA PRO A 322 7.36 -4.20 -10.81
C PRO A 322 7.20 -2.76 -10.32
N GLY A 323 6.35 -1.92 -10.92
CA GLY A 323 6.15 -0.53 -10.50
C GLY A 323 5.02 -0.28 -9.51
N TYR A 324 4.21 -1.30 -9.23
CA TYR A 324 3.17 -1.29 -8.19
C TYR A 324 3.72 -1.55 -6.79
N SER A 325 2.85 -1.46 -5.79
CA SER A 325 3.14 -1.92 -4.41
C SER A 325 3.61 -3.37 -4.36
N PHE A 326 3.17 -4.21 -5.30
CA PHE A 326 3.62 -5.62 -5.48
C PHE A 326 5.11 -5.77 -5.79
N TYR A 327 5.86 -4.68 -6.01
CA TYR A 327 7.33 -4.74 -6.07
C TYR A 327 7.96 -5.39 -4.82
N VAL A 328 7.26 -5.33 -3.67
CA VAL A 328 7.70 -5.97 -2.43
C VAL A 328 7.77 -7.50 -2.53
N ASN A 329 7.06 -8.11 -3.49
CA ASN A 329 7.17 -9.55 -3.79
C ASN A 329 8.60 -9.93 -4.16
N PHE A 330 9.31 -9.08 -4.92
CA PHE A 330 10.71 -9.31 -5.27
C PHE A 330 11.65 -9.23 -4.05
N LYS A 331 11.19 -8.58 -2.98
CA LYS A 331 11.90 -8.45 -1.70
C LYS A 331 11.55 -9.57 -0.71
N GLY A 332 10.65 -10.49 -1.08
CA GLY A 332 10.21 -11.61 -0.26
C GLY A 332 9.04 -11.30 0.68
N THR A 333 8.40 -10.15 0.52
CA THR A 333 7.16 -9.76 1.22
C THR A 333 5.98 -10.15 0.34
N LEU A 334 4.93 -10.74 0.90
CA LEU A 334 3.67 -10.95 0.17
C LEU A 334 2.91 -9.63 0.02
N GLY A 335 2.84 -9.09 -1.19
CA GLY A 335 1.92 -8.01 -1.54
C GLY A 335 0.49 -8.54 -1.64
N ILE A 336 -0.46 -7.83 -1.02
CA ILE A 336 -1.88 -8.20 -1.03
C ILE A 336 -2.68 -7.00 -1.53
N LEU A 337 -3.29 -7.14 -2.71
CA LEU A 337 -4.30 -6.22 -3.20
C LEU A 337 -5.67 -6.65 -2.70
N TYR A 338 -6.44 -5.69 -2.23
CA TYR A 338 -7.89 -5.82 -2.36
C TYR A 338 -8.50 -4.49 -2.79
N GLU A 339 -9.60 -4.60 -3.50
CA GLU A 339 -10.28 -3.50 -4.17
C GLU A 339 -11.72 -3.47 -3.66
N GLN A 340 -12.10 -2.40 -2.99
CA GLN A 340 -13.47 -2.15 -2.57
C GLN A 340 -14.16 -1.31 -3.65
N SER A 341 -15.41 -1.59 -3.98
CA SER A 341 -16.18 -0.66 -4.84
C SER A 341 -16.26 0.73 -4.22
N ARG A 342 -15.88 1.75 -4.99
CA ARG A 342 -15.88 3.14 -4.52
C ARG A 342 -17.29 3.63 -4.24
N MET A 343 -17.51 4.10 -3.02
CA MET A 343 -18.74 4.77 -2.60
C MET A 343 -18.40 6.21 -2.24
N ALA A 344 -19.01 7.21 -2.89
CA ALA A 344 -19.03 8.53 -2.26
C ALA A 344 -19.90 8.47 -1.00
N GLU A 345 -19.81 9.48 -0.14
CA GLU A 345 -20.48 9.52 1.18
C GLU A 345 -22.00 9.31 1.17
N ASP A 346 -22.67 9.53 0.03
CA ASP A 346 -24.12 9.29 -0.11
C ASP A 346 -24.43 7.81 -0.41
N GLY A 347 -23.46 7.01 -0.85
CA GLY A 347 -23.69 5.65 -1.34
C GLY A 347 -24.14 5.58 -2.80
N VAL A 348 -24.11 4.39 -3.39
CA VAL A 348 -24.38 4.16 -4.82
C VAL A 348 -25.50 3.14 -4.99
N ARG A 349 -26.44 3.45 -5.89
CA ARG A 349 -27.49 2.50 -6.30
C ARG A 349 -26.91 1.48 -7.28
N ARG A 350 -27.11 0.21 -6.98
CA ARG A 350 -26.72 -0.93 -7.83
C ARG A 350 -27.80 -1.25 -8.87
N PRO A 351 -27.49 -2.02 -9.95
CA PRO A 351 -28.47 -2.38 -10.98
C PRO A 351 -29.70 -3.12 -10.43
N GLU A 352 -29.51 -3.91 -9.37
CA GLU A 352 -30.57 -4.62 -8.63
C GLU A 352 -31.37 -3.73 -7.67
N ARG A 353 -31.11 -2.42 -7.65
CA ARG A 353 -31.79 -1.36 -6.88
C ARG A 353 -31.51 -1.33 -5.38
N THR A 354 -30.58 -2.14 -4.88
CA THR A 354 -29.97 -1.95 -3.56
C THR A 354 -29.11 -0.69 -3.57
N ILE A 355 -28.86 -0.13 -2.39
CA ILE A 355 -27.92 0.99 -2.21
C ILE A 355 -26.81 0.48 -1.31
N GLN A 356 -25.57 0.53 -1.80
CA GLN A 356 -24.40 0.27 -0.97
C GLN A 356 -23.95 1.59 -0.35
N SER A 357 -23.71 1.57 0.95
CA SER A 357 -23.36 2.78 1.71
C SER A 357 -21.84 2.96 1.84
N TYR A 358 -21.40 4.18 2.15
CA TYR A 358 -19.98 4.44 2.45
C TYR A 358 -19.49 3.67 3.68
N LYS A 359 -20.31 3.64 4.74
CA LYS A 359 -20.04 2.92 5.99
C LYS A 359 -19.86 1.42 5.79
N GLU A 360 -20.63 0.83 4.87
CA GLU A 360 -20.47 -0.57 4.47
C GLU A 360 -19.09 -0.82 3.84
N SER A 361 -18.65 0.06 2.92
CA SER A 361 -17.30 -0.01 2.34
C SER A 361 -16.19 0.13 3.38
N VAL A 362 -16.33 1.05 4.35
CA VAL A 362 -15.41 1.17 5.48
C VAL A 362 -15.38 -0.11 6.33
N HIS A 363 -16.52 -0.77 6.53
CA HIS A 363 -16.57 -2.02 7.29
C HIS A 363 -15.90 -3.17 6.53
N HIS A 364 -16.08 -3.28 5.21
CA HIS A 364 -15.40 -4.28 4.38
C HIS A 364 -13.88 -4.15 4.49
N GLN A 365 -13.37 -2.92 4.34
CA GLN A 365 -11.95 -2.58 4.49
C GLN A 365 -11.40 -2.95 5.87
N PHE A 366 -12.14 -2.61 6.94
CA PHE A 366 -11.76 -2.92 8.32
C PHE A 366 -11.69 -4.43 8.59
N VAL A 367 -12.70 -5.19 8.17
CA VAL A 367 -12.74 -6.65 8.33
C VAL A 367 -11.63 -7.30 7.53
N SER A 368 -11.42 -6.87 6.28
CA SER A 368 -10.33 -7.36 5.43
C SER A 368 -8.97 -7.19 6.09
N SER A 369 -8.77 -6.05 6.76
CA SER A 369 -7.54 -5.79 7.50
C SER A 369 -7.35 -6.78 8.65
N LEU A 370 -8.38 -7.01 9.46
CA LEU A 370 -8.33 -7.98 10.56
C LEU A 370 -8.14 -9.42 10.07
N THR A 371 -8.77 -9.81 8.97
CA THR A 371 -8.60 -11.14 8.38
C THR A 371 -7.17 -11.39 7.96
N ASN A 372 -6.55 -10.44 7.23
CA ASN A 372 -5.14 -10.56 6.84
C ASN A 372 -4.20 -10.66 8.06
N LEU A 373 -4.46 -9.87 9.11
CA LEU A 373 -3.68 -9.93 10.35
C LEU A 373 -3.82 -11.29 11.06
N ASN A 374 -5.03 -11.85 11.11
CA ASN A 374 -5.26 -13.17 11.70
C ASN A 374 -4.63 -14.30 10.87
N THR A 375 -4.73 -14.24 9.54
CA THR A 375 -4.06 -15.22 8.66
C THR A 375 -2.55 -15.16 8.83
N LEU A 376 -1.95 -13.96 8.91
CA LEU A 376 -0.52 -13.84 9.17
C LEU A 376 -0.13 -14.39 10.54
N LEU A 377 -0.90 -14.09 11.58
CA LEU A 377 -0.63 -14.59 12.94
C LEU A 377 -0.50 -16.12 12.97
N ASN A 378 -1.37 -16.81 12.23
CA ASN A 378 -1.40 -18.27 12.18
C ASN A 378 -0.28 -18.90 11.32
N ASN A 379 0.29 -18.14 10.38
CA ASN A 379 1.21 -18.67 9.37
C ASN A 379 2.62 -18.05 9.40
N SER A 380 2.86 -17.08 10.28
CA SER A 380 4.08 -16.26 10.31
C SER A 380 5.38 -17.08 10.33
N LYS A 381 5.44 -18.15 11.14
CA LYS A 381 6.68 -18.94 11.26
C LYS A 381 7.00 -19.71 9.98
N ASP A 382 6.00 -20.28 9.32
CA ASP A 382 6.19 -20.99 8.05
C ASP A 382 6.56 -20.02 6.94
N MET A 383 5.91 -18.85 6.88
CA MET A 383 6.29 -17.77 5.95
C MET A 383 7.74 -17.31 6.14
N TYR A 384 8.23 -17.20 7.39
CA TYR A 384 9.63 -16.86 7.64
C TYR A 384 10.61 -17.95 7.22
N ASN A 385 10.24 -19.23 7.36
CA ASN A 385 11.06 -20.34 6.88
C ASN A 385 11.19 -20.30 5.35
N ASP A 386 10.07 -20.13 4.64
CA ASP A 386 10.10 -19.98 3.17
C ASP A 386 10.91 -18.75 2.75
N TYR A 387 10.71 -17.61 3.43
CA TYR A 387 11.51 -16.39 3.21
C TYR A 387 13.01 -16.67 3.33
N TRP A 388 13.43 -17.42 4.35
CA TRP A 388 14.83 -17.77 4.57
C TRP A 388 15.39 -18.66 3.46
N GLU A 389 14.65 -19.69 3.02
CA GLU A 389 15.05 -20.53 1.89
C GLU A 389 15.21 -19.71 0.59
N ALA A 390 14.31 -18.75 0.36
CA ALA A 390 14.39 -17.82 -0.75
C ALA A 390 15.64 -16.93 -0.68
N ARG A 391 15.94 -16.36 0.49
CA ARG A 391 17.15 -15.52 0.67
C ARG A 391 18.43 -16.31 0.44
N LYS A 392 18.47 -17.59 0.84
CA LYS A 392 19.58 -18.51 0.51
C LYS A 392 19.69 -18.74 -0.99
N LEU A 393 18.58 -18.99 -1.67
CA LEU A 393 18.58 -19.18 -3.12
C LEU A 393 19.10 -17.94 -3.84
N ASN A 394 18.67 -16.73 -3.48
CA ASN A 394 19.07 -15.48 -4.13
C ASN A 394 20.61 -15.28 -4.20
N VAL A 395 21.33 -15.70 -3.16
CA VAL A 395 22.80 -15.56 -3.08
C VAL A 395 23.58 -16.83 -3.44
N SER A 396 22.88 -17.94 -3.70
CA SER A 396 23.49 -19.21 -4.09
C SER A 396 24.23 -19.11 -5.42
N ASN A 397 25.30 -19.90 -5.58
CA ASN A 397 26.02 -20.05 -6.84
C ASN A 397 25.26 -20.88 -7.89
N GLU A 398 24.25 -21.64 -7.46
CA GLU A 398 23.39 -22.47 -8.33
C GLU A 398 22.09 -21.75 -8.74
N SER A 399 21.87 -20.52 -8.27
CA SER A 399 20.68 -19.76 -8.62
C SER A 399 20.72 -19.26 -10.06
N LYS A 400 19.55 -19.03 -10.67
CA LYS A 400 19.46 -18.45 -12.02
C LYS A 400 20.14 -17.08 -12.12
N TRP A 401 20.20 -16.34 -11.01
CA TRP A 401 20.82 -15.02 -10.90
C TRP A 401 22.34 -15.07 -10.72
N ALA A 402 22.89 -16.22 -10.30
CA ALA A 402 24.30 -16.35 -9.92
C ALA A 402 25.30 -15.99 -11.02
N ASN A 403 24.91 -16.18 -12.27
CA ASN A 403 25.76 -15.97 -13.45
C ASN A 403 25.32 -14.79 -14.31
N GLN A 404 24.60 -13.82 -13.72
CA GLN A 404 24.12 -12.63 -14.40
C GLN A 404 24.72 -11.38 -13.74
N THR A 405 25.26 -10.48 -14.55
CA THR A 405 25.75 -9.18 -14.08
C THR A 405 25.31 -8.11 -15.06
N PHE A 406 24.60 -7.11 -14.57
CA PHE A 406 24.18 -5.96 -15.38
C PHE A 406 25.27 -4.90 -15.34
N VAL A 407 25.59 -4.34 -16.50
CA VAL A 407 26.69 -3.41 -16.68
C VAL A 407 26.19 -2.19 -17.44
N ILE A 408 26.22 -1.03 -16.79
CA ILE A 408 25.91 0.24 -17.43
C ILE A 408 27.23 0.87 -17.86
N LEU A 409 27.34 1.15 -19.16
CA LEU A 409 28.57 1.67 -19.75
C LEU A 409 28.81 3.14 -19.34
N PRO A 410 30.07 3.60 -19.35
CA PRO A 410 30.41 4.96 -18.99
C PRO A 410 29.73 5.94 -19.94
N THR A 411 29.11 6.98 -19.37
CA THR A 411 28.44 8.04 -20.11
C THR A 411 28.93 9.41 -19.68
N LYS A 412 28.88 10.38 -20.59
CA LYS A 412 29.11 11.80 -20.26
C LYS A 412 27.97 12.39 -19.44
N ASN A 413 26.79 11.76 -19.44
CA ASN A 413 25.63 12.23 -18.69
C ASN A 413 25.68 11.74 -17.24
N SER A 414 26.45 12.44 -16.41
CA SER A 414 26.60 12.12 -14.97
C SER A 414 25.27 12.19 -14.21
N SER A 415 24.35 13.06 -14.61
CA SER A 415 23.04 13.19 -13.96
C SER A 415 22.25 11.87 -14.04
N ARG A 416 22.10 11.30 -15.24
CA ARG A 416 21.28 10.08 -15.42
C ARG A 416 21.85 8.88 -14.69
N ILE A 417 23.17 8.67 -14.79
CA ILE A 417 23.83 7.54 -14.14
C ILE A 417 23.80 7.68 -12.61
N ASN A 418 23.97 8.89 -12.07
CA ASN A 418 23.85 9.13 -10.63
C ASN A 418 22.41 8.95 -10.15
N THR A 419 21.42 9.48 -10.88
CA THR A 419 19.99 9.30 -10.55
C THR A 419 19.61 7.82 -10.53
N LEU A 420 20.09 7.02 -11.50
CA LEU A 420 19.88 5.57 -11.49
C LEU A 420 20.59 4.91 -10.30
N ALA A 421 21.85 5.27 -10.03
CA ALA A 421 22.61 4.74 -8.89
C ALA A 421 21.90 4.99 -7.55
N ASP A 422 21.37 6.20 -7.35
CA ASP A 422 20.67 6.57 -6.12
C ASP A 422 19.38 5.77 -5.95
N LYS A 423 18.64 5.52 -7.03
CA LYS A 423 17.43 4.68 -7.01
C LYS A 423 17.75 3.23 -6.67
N LEU A 424 18.79 2.66 -7.30
CA LEU A 424 19.23 1.29 -7.00
C LEU A 424 19.67 1.16 -5.53
N LYS A 425 20.50 2.09 -5.03
CA LYS A 425 20.93 2.09 -3.62
C LYS A 425 19.76 2.23 -2.65
N SER A 426 18.76 3.05 -2.99
CA SER A 426 17.54 3.21 -2.17
C SER A 426 16.70 1.93 -2.10
N GLN A 427 16.93 0.97 -3.00
CA GLN A 427 16.33 -0.37 -2.98
C GLN A 427 17.24 -1.42 -2.29
N ASN A 428 18.33 -0.99 -1.65
CA ASN A 428 19.40 -1.83 -1.09
C ASN A 428 20.20 -2.64 -2.12
N ILE A 429 20.24 -2.20 -3.38
CA ILE A 429 21.01 -2.87 -4.44
C ILE A 429 22.48 -2.43 -4.37
N GLU A 430 23.37 -3.41 -4.23
CA GLU A 430 24.81 -3.24 -4.28
C GLU A 430 25.28 -2.94 -5.71
N ILE A 431 26.05 -1.86 -5.86
CA ILE A 431 26.64 -1.43 -7.13
C ILE A 431 28.14 -1.19 -6.98
N PHE A 432 28.90 -1.48 -8.04
CA PHE A 432 30.35 -1.34 -8.09
C PHE A 432 30.79 -0.54 -9.32
N THR A 433 32.08 -0.19 -9.37
CA THR A 433 32.69 0.45 -10.55
C THR A 433 34.02 -0.22 -10.87
N ASN A 434 34.22 -0.62 -12.11
CA ASN A 434 35.49 -1.21 -12.52
C ASN A 434 36.55 -0.13 -12.79
N LYS A 435 37.79 -0.37 -12.32
CA LYS A 435 38.92 0.57 -12.52
C LYS A 435 39.73 0.32 -13.79
N LYS A 436 39.56 -0.86 -14.40
CA LYS A 436 40.26 -1.31 -15.60
C LYS A 436 39.25 -1.96 -16.54
N ASN A 437 39.57 -2.00 -17.82
CA ASN A 437 38.74 -2.71 -18.78
C ASN A 437 38.66 -4.21 -18.43
N ILE A 438 37.51 -4.82 -18.65
CA ILE A 438 37.24 -6.23 -18.37
C ILE A 438 36.80 -6.89 -19.68
N ASN A 439 37.50 -7.94 -20.10
CA ASN A 439 37.06 -8.76 -21.22
C ASN A 439 36.08 -9.82 -20.72
N VAL A 440 34.92 -9.88 -21.34
CA VAL A 440 33.83 -10.82 -21.04
C VAL A 440 33.35 -11.48 -22.33
N LYS A 441 32.64 -12.59 -22.18
CA LYS A 441 32.04 -13.34 -23.28
C LYS A 441 30.52 -13.36 -23.14
N ASN A 442 29.82 -13.75 -24.21
CA ASN A 442 28.37 -13.97 -24.24
C ASN A 442 27.57 -12.81 -23.62
N VAL A 443 27.82 -11.61 -24.13
CA VAL A 443 27.19 -10.39 -23.62
C VAL A 443 25.88 -10.11 -24.35
N LEU A 444 24.78 -10.08 -23.62
CA LEU A 444 23.46 -9.69 -24.11
C LEU A 444 23.34 -8.15 -24.13
N LYS A 445 23.04 -7.58 -25.29
CA LYS A 445 22.73 -6.16 -25.45
C LYS A 445 21.27 -5.85 -25.10
N GLN A 446 20.98 -4.58 -24.85
CA GLN A 446 19.61 -4.05 -24.81
C GLN A 446 18.82 -4.20 -26.12
N THR A 447 19.46 -4.60 -27.23
CA THR A 447 18.78 -4.93 -28.50
C THR A 447 18.29 -6.37 -28.55
N GLY A 448 18.68 -7.22 -27.58
CA GLY A 448 18.47 -8.67 -27.62
C GLY A 448 19.62 -9.44 -28.30
N ASP A 449 20.57 -8.76 -28.94
CA ASP A 449 21.71 -9.41 -29.60
C ASP A 449 22.73 -9.92 -28.59
N ILE A 450 23.29 -11.11 -28.85
CA ILE A 450 24.41 -11.67 -28.09
C ILE A 450 25.73 -11.38 -28.82
N ILE A 451 26.71 -10.85 -28.09
CA ILE A 451 28.08 -10.66 -28.56
C ILE A 451 29.01 -11.68 -27.91
N GLU A 452 29.77 -12.42 -28.71
CA GLU A 452 30.69 -13.45 -28.21
C GLU A 452 31.82 -12.89 -27.35
N GLU A 453 32.39 -11.73 -27.72
CA GLU A 453 33.46 -11.07 -26.99
C GLU A 453 33.17 -9.58 -26.85
N PHE A 454 33.27 -9.07 -25.62
CA PHE A 454 33.03 -7.66 -25.34
C PHE A 454 34.03 -7.12 -24.31
N ASN A 455 34.52 -5.90 -24.55
CA ASN A 455 35.40 -5.20 -23.63
C ASN A 455 34.58 -4.18 -22.82
N ILE A 456 34.30 -4.49 -21.56
CA ILE A 456 33.68 -3.54 -20.64
C ILE A 456 34.71 -2.46 -20.31
N PRO A 457 34.48 -1.18 -20.66
CA PRO A 457 35.45 -0.12 -20.43
C PRO A 457 35.57 0.23 -18.93
N ALA A 458 36.73 0.73 -18.50
CA ALA A 458 36.91 1.26 -17.15
C ALA A 458 35.88 2.37 -16.85
N GLY A 459 35.39 2.43 -15.62
CA GLY A 459 34.38 3.40 -15.17
C GLY A 459 32.93 2.98 -15.42
N SER A 460 32.69 1.73 -15.83
CA SER A 460 31.34 1.16 -15.97
C SER A 460 30.75 0.88 -14.58
N MET A 461 29.44 1.07 -14.43
CA MET A 461 28.73 0.62 -13.23
C MET A 461 28.42 -0.86 -13.37
N ILE A 462 28.82 -1.64 -12.36
CA ILE A 462 28.67 -3.10 -12.33
C ILE A 462 27.65 -3.43 -11.25
N ILE A 463 26.62 -4.19 -11.62
CA ILE A 463 25.55 -4.62 -10.72
C ILE A 463 25.51 -6.16 -10.78
N PRO A 464 26.25 -6.85 -9.90
CA PRO A 464 26.19 -8.30 -9.80
C PRO A 464 24.80 -8.72 -9.34
N ASN A 465 24.16 -9.67 -10.02
CA ASN A 465 22.80 -10.06 -9.64
C ASN A 465 22.78 -10.97 -8.40
N ARG A 466 23.89 -11.66 -8.09
CA ARG A 466 24.02 -12.53 -6.91
C ARG A 466 24.15 -11.76 -5.60
N GLN A 467 23.04 -11.21 -5.14
CA GLN A 467 22.86 -10.48 -3.88
C GLN A 467 21.43 -10.72 -3.35
N PRO A 468 21.10 -10.33 -2.10
CA PRO A 468 19.78 -10.60 -1.52
C PRO A 468 18.59 -10.09 -2.35
N GLU A 469 18.78 -9.00 -3.10
CA GLU A 469 17.77 -8.35 -3.94
C GLU A 469 17.72 -8.89 -5.38
N ALA A 470 18.33 -10.04 -5.66
CA ALA A 470 18.44 -10.62 -7.01
C ALA A 470 17.11 -10.63 -7.80
N PRO A 471 15.96 -11.04 -7.22
CA PRO A 471 14.68 -11.01 -7.93
C PRO A 471 14.31 -9.62 -8.45
N LEU A 472 14.51 -8.58 -7.63
CA LEU A 472 14.14 -7.20 -7.98
C LEU A 472 15.07 -6.65 -9.06
N ILE A 473 16.38 -6.92 -8.94
CA ILE A 473 17.38 -6.50 -9.91
C ILE A 473 17.05 -7.09 -11.29
N SER A 474 16.78 -8.40 -11.35
CA SER A 474 16.32 -9.04 -12.60
C SER A 474 15.04 -8.39 -13.13
N ALA A 475 14.01 -8.24 -12.28
CA ALA A 475 12.73 -7.68 -12.71
C ALA A 475 12.82 -6.28 -13.35
N ILE A 476 13.75 -5.42 -12.90
CA ILE A 476 13.88 -4.04 -13.40
C ILE A 476 15.00 -3.84 -14.43
N LEU A 477 15.94 -4.79 -14.58
CA LEU A 477 17.11 -4.67 -15.48
C LEU A 477 17.13 -5.70 -16.62
N GLU A 478 16.33 -6.76 -16.57
CA GLU A 478 16.23 -7.71 -17.67
C GLU A 478 15.60 -7.07 -18.90
N PHE A 479 16.00 -7.58 -20.07
CA PHE A 479 15.47 -7.11 -21.35
C PHE A 479 14.05 -7.64 -21.58
N ASP A 480 13.81 -8.89 -21.21
CA ASP A 480 12.54 -9.60 -21.40
C ASP A 480 12.01 -10.08 -20.04
N ALA A 481 10.71 -9.90 -19.81
CA ALA A 481 10.02 -10.36 -18.61
C ALA A 481 9.52 -11.81 -18.72
N GLU A 482 9.71 -12.46 -19.87
CA GLU A 482 9.38 -13.87 -20.15
C GLU A 482 7.89 -14.19 -19.92
N ILE A 483 7.00 -13.46 -20.60
CA ILE A 483 5.55 -13.72 -20.56
C ILE A 483 5.24 -15.08 -21.20
N ASP A 484 4.45 -15.91 -20.52
CA ASP A 484 4.08 -17.24 -21.02
C ASP A 484 3.36 -17.18 -22.37
N GLU A 485 3.68 -18.11 -23.26
CA GLU A 485 3.11 -18.18 -24.61
C GLU A 485 1.57 -18.25 -24.59
N ASP A 486 1.00 -18.97 -23.63
CA ASP A 486 -0.46 -19.09 -23.49
C ASP A 486 -1.12 -17.78 -23.04
N VAL A 487 -0.40 -16.93 -22.29
CA VAL A 487 -0.85 -15.57 -21.95
C VAL A 487 -0.82 -14.70 -23.21
N LEU A 488 0.26 -14.77 -24.00
CA LEU A 488 0.36 -14.02 -25.26
C LEU A 488 -0.72 -14.43 -26.27
N LYS A 489 -1.09 -15.71 -26.33
CA LYS A 489 -2.23 -16.19 -27.13
C LYS A 489 -3.54 -15.57 -26.67
N LYS A 490 -3.83 -15.59 -25.36
CA LYS A 490 -5.04 -14.98 -24.78
C LYS A 490 -5.10 -13.47 -25.03
N GLU A 491 -3.98 -12.77 -24.87
CA GLU A 491 -3.86 -11.35 -25.19
C GLU A 491 -4.20 -11.07 -26.65
N ARG A 492 -3.64 -11.88 -27.56
CA ARG A 492 -3.93 -11.76 -28.99
C ARG A 492 -5.40 -12.02 -29.30
N GLU A 493 -6.01 -13.01 -28.66
CA GLU A 493 -7.43 -13.33 -28.81
C GLU A 493 -8.32 -12.18 -28.32
N ALA A 494 -8.05 -11.63 -27.14
CA ALA A 494 -8.77 -10.48 -26.57
C ALA A 494 -8.69 -9.25 -27.49
N THR A 495 -7.46 -8.90 -27.92
CA THR A 495 -7.24 -7.78 -28.83
C THR A 495 -7.98 -7.95 -30.16
N LEU A 496 -8.01 -9.17 -30.72
CA LEU A 496 -8.71 -9.45 -31.98
C LEU A 496 -10.24 -9.47 -31.82
N LYS A 497 -10.74 -9.85 -30.66
CA LYS A 497 -12.18 -9.98 -30.39
C LYS A 497 -12.86 -8.63 -30.21
N ASP A 498 -12.32 -7.77 -29.36
CA ASP A 498 -12.94 -6.49 -29.01
C ASP A 498 -11.93 -5.36 -28.73
N GLY A 499 -10.63 -5.59 -28.94
CA GLY A 499 -9.58 -4.60 -28.69
C GLY A 499 -9.20 -4.46 -27.21
N SER A 500 -9.75 -5.30 -26.33
CA SER A 500 -9.32 -5.36 -24.93
C SER A 500 -7.93 -5.99 -24.79
N SER A 501 -7.27 -5.67 -23.67
CA SER A 501 -6.00 -6.26 -23.27
C SER A 501 -6.18 -6.93 -21.92
N ILE A 502 -5.55 -8.10 -21.76
CA ILE A 502 -5.38 -8.75 -20.47
C ILE A 502 -4.11 -8.24 -19.75
N MET A 503 -3.28 -7.45 -20.43
CA MET A 503 -2.18 -6.72 -19.80
C MET A 503 -2.77 -5.47 -19.14
N TYR A 504 -2.61 -5.37 -17.82
CA TYR A 504 -3.24 -4.28 -17.08
C TYR A 504 -2.49 -2.95 -17.27
N ASP A 505 -1.17 -2.99 -17.43
CA ASP A 505 -0.34 -1.79 -17.54
C ASP A 505 0.71 -1.88 -18.65
N THR A 506 2.00 -1.83 -18.30
CA THR A 506 3.10 -1.84 -19.25
C THR A 506 3.86 -3.17 -19.23
N THR A 507 4.24 -3.62 -20.42
CA THR A 507 5.14 -4.76 -20.62
C THR A 507 6.59 -4.33 -20.87
N ALA A 508 6.87 -3.02 -20.84
CA ALA A 508 8.19 -2.44 -21.09
C ALA A 508 8.63 -1.57 -19.91
N PHE A 509 9.53 -2.08 -19.06
CA PHE A 509 9.91 -1.43 -17.80
C PHE A 509 11.40 -1.57 -17.42
N ASN A 510 12.30 -1.62 -18.41
CA ASN A 510 13.74 -1.67 -18.15
C ASN A 510 14.31 -0.30 -17.71
N PHE A 511 14.90 -0.25 -16.51
CA PHE A 511 15.45 0.99 -15.93
C PHE A 511 16.52 1.63 -16.81
N THR A 512 17.47 0.84 -17.30
CA THR A 512 18.59 1.39 -18.09
C THR A 512 18.09 2.00 -19.40
N MET A 513 17.11 1.37 -20.05
CA MET A 513 16.48 1.89 -21.26
C MET A 513 15.65 3.15 -20.97
N MET A 514 14.89 3.17 -19.88
CA MET A 514 14.10 4.34 -19.46
C MET A 514 14.97 5.58 -19.25
N TYR A 515 16.14 5.44 -18.61
CA TYR A 515 17.09 6.54 -18.45
C TYR A 515 17.92 6.82 -19.72
N GLY A 516 17.76 6.03 -20.78
CA GLY A 516 18.58 6.14 -21.99
C GLY A 516 20.07 5.97 -21.70
N LEU A 517 20.40 4.97 -20.88
CA LEU A 517 21.75 4.58 -20.51
C LEU A 517 22.10 3.28 -21.26
N GLU A 518 23.23 3.30 -21.97
CA GLU A 518 23.74 2.12 -22.65
C GLU A 518 24.15 1.08 -21.61
N ALA A 519 23.56 -0.11 -21.71
CA ALA A 519 23.84 -1.20 -20.79
C ALA A 519 23.93 -2.53 -21.52
N VAL A 520 24.62 -3.47 -20.88
CA VAL A 520 24.76 -4.83 -21.33
C VAL A 520 24.63 -5.78 -20.14
N THR A 521 24.19 -7.00 -20.42
CA THR A 521 24.11 -8.08 -19.43
C THR A 521 25.18 -9.10 -19.74
N VAL A 522 26.08 -9.32 -18.79
CA VAL A 522 27.07 -10.40 -18.86
C VAL A 522 26.39 -11.67 -18.35
N GLN A 523 26.26 -12.64 -19.26
CA GLN A 523 25.82 -14.00 -18.95
C GLN A 523 27.04 -14.93 -18.99
N LYS A 524 26.92 -16.14 -18.43
CA LYS A 524 28.05 -17.07 -18.32
C LYS A 524 28.68 -17.47 -19.66
#